data_AF-S8CVK1-F1
#
_entry.id   AF-S8CVK1-F1
#
_cell.length_a   1.000
_cell.length_b   1.000
_cell.length_c   1.000
_cell.angle_alpha   90.00
_cell.angle_beta   90.00
_cell.angle_gamma   90.00
#
_symmetry.space_group_name_H-M   'P 1'
#
loop_
_entity.id
_entity.type
_entity.pdbx_description
1 polymer ?
#
loop_
_entity_poly.entity_id
_entity_poly.type
_entity_poly.pdbx_seq_one_letter_code
_entity_poly.pdbx_strand_id
1 'polypeptide(L)'
;RCFGGQISLHNQSAASASASIASNFTTSSSSHVVSTATDETTQQRIKFKRLDKTARHIMQIIDKEAVEDVKANREIPDIRPGYIVQLKVEVPENKRRVSIIKGVVIAMRNAGLNSTFRIRRLVAGVGIESLFPLYSPNIKEIKVLEKKKVRRAKLYYLRDKMNALKK
;
A
#
# COMPACT_ATOMS: atom_id res chain seq x y z
N ARG A 1 16.83 63.02 20.72
CA ARG A 1 16.08 63.23 21.98
C ARG A 1 15.99 61.89 22.70
N CYS A 2 16.06 61.88 24.02
CA CYS A 2 16.21 60.68 24.84
C CYS A 2 14.85 60.10 25.29
N PHE A 3 14.91 59.13 26.20
CA PHE A 3 13.85 58.44 26.96
C PHE A 3 13.14 57.25 26.26
N GLY A 4 13.04 56.06 26.87
CA GLY A 4 13.72 55.59 28.10
C GLY A 4 13.06 54.39 28.81
N GLY A 5 13.87 53.39 29.22
CA GLY A 5 13.53 52.31 30.18
C GLY A 5 12.58 51.21 29.71
N GLN A 6 12.41 50.05 30.38
CA GLN A 6 13.04 49.39 31.55
C GLN A 6 12.36 47.96 31.69
N ILE A 7 12.84 46.89 32.35
CA ILE A 7 14.14 46.50 32.98
C ILE A 7 14.13 44.96 33.31
N SER A 8 15.30 44.27 33.32
CA SER A 8 15.64 43.12 34.23
C SER A 8 14.91 41.73 34.10
N LEU A 9 15.41 40.54 34.49
CA LEU A 9 16.75 39.89 34.71
C LEU A 9 16.52 38.34 34.89
N HIS A 10 17.62 37.59 35.10
CA HIS A 10 17.74 36.16 35.54
C HIS A 10 17.83 35.13 34.41
N ASN A 11 18.98 34.59 33.97
CA ASN A 11 20.38 34.48 34.46
C ASN A 11 20.70 33.23 35.35
N GLN A 12 21.66 32.42 34.86
CA GLN A 12 22.49 31.41 35.56
C GLN A 12 21.80 30.17 36.20
N SER A 13 22.48 29.03 36.45
CA SER A 13 23.64 28.37 35.80
C SER A 13 23.84 26.93 36.33
N ALA A 14 24.37 26.05 35.48
CA ALA A 14 25.51 25.12 35.69
C ALA A 14 25.68 24.17 36.92
N ALA A 15 26.57 23.20 36.69
CA ALA A 15 27.39 22.43 37.66
C ALA A 15 26.85 21.11 38.28
N SER A 16 27.37 20.02 37.70
CA SER A 16 27.87 18.78 38.32
C SER A 16 28.05 18.69 39.85
N ALA A 17 27.76 17.51 40.43
CA ALA A 17 28.71 16.79 41.30
C ALA A 17 28.33 15.30 41.53
N SER A 18 29.35 14.49 41.78
CA SER A 18 29.33 13.09 42.24
C SER A 18 28.92 12.92 43.71
N ALA A 19 28.37 11.75 44.10
CA ALA A 19 28.89 10.93 45.22
C ALA A 19 28.15 9.59 45.39
N SER A 20 28.88 8.59 45.88
CA SER A 20 28.39 7.24 46.22
C SER A 20 27.84 7.18 47.66
N ILE A 21 26.82 6.36 47.92
CA ILE A 21 26.50 5.84 49.26
C ILE A 21 26.17 4.35 49.14
N ALA A 22 26.68 3.56 50.10
CA ALA A 22 26.47 2.12 50.21
C ALA A 22 25.85 1.76 51.58
N SER A 23 25.47 0.48 51.75
CA SER A 23 25.05 -0.19 53.01
C SER A 23 23.66 0.17 53.57
N ASN A 24 22.94 -0.72 54.29
CA ASN A 24 23.00 -2.19 54.37
C ASN A 24 21.68 -2.76 54.96
N PHE A 25 21.24 -3.91 54.41
CA PHE A 25 20.72 -5.11 55.10
C PHE A 25 19.78 -5.02 56.33
N THR A 26 18.57 -5.60 56.22
CA THR A 26 18.06 -6.56 57.24
C THR A 26 17.19 -7.67 56.62
N THR A 27 17.34 -8.90 57.11
CA THR A 27 16.67 -10.13 56.67
C THR A 27 15.25 -10.30 57.21
N SER A 28 14.40 -11.03 56.48
CA SER A 28 13.50 -12.01 57.09
C SER A 28 13.40 -13.26 56.21
N SER A 29 13.68 -14.41 56.80
CA SER A 29 13.66 -15.71 56.14
C SER A 29 12.45 -16.52 56.60
N SER A 30 11.64 -16.99 55.66
CA SER A 30 10.79 -18.17 55.89
C SER A 30 10.72 -19.00 54.62
N SER A 31 11.04 -20.28 54.76
CA SER A 31 11.06 -21.28 53.70
C SER A 31 9.64 -21.68 53.27
N HIS A 32 9.40 -21.93 51.97
CA HIS A 32 8.63 -23.11 51.55
C HIS A 32 8.71 -23.43 50.04
N VAL A 33 9.09 -24.68 49.78
CA VAL A 33 8.83 -25.58 48.63
C VAL A 33 9.18 -25.17 47.19
N VAL A 34 9.96 -26.07 46.58
CA VAL A 34 10.10 -26.36 45.14
C VAL A 34 8.89 -26.02 44.27
N SER A 35 9.14 -25.31 43.17
CA SER A 35 8.41 -25.50 41.92
C SER A 35 9.43 -25.59 40.79
N THR A 36 9.33 -26.66 39.99
CA THR A 36 10.30 -27.00 38.95
C THR A 36 10.23 -26.02 37.79
N ALA A 37 11.19 -25.11 37.70
CA ALA A 37 11.35 -24.21 36.56
C ALA A 37 11.98 -24.95 35.37
N THR A 38 11.15 -25.63 34.58
CA THR A 38 11.48 -26.11 33.23
C THR A 38 10.58 -25.43 32.20
N ASP A 39 10.64 -24.10 32.13
CA ASP A 39 10.12 -23.36 30.98
C ASP A 39 11.25 -23.23 29.95
N GLU A 40 11.40 -24.29 29.16
CA GLU A 40 12.39 -24.39 28.08
C GLU A 40 12.12 -23.31 27.04
N THR A 41 12.78 -22.16 27.21
CA THR A 41 12.79 -21.07 26.23
C THR A 41 13.67 -21.45 25.05
N THR A 42 13.28 -22.51 24.31
CA THR A 42 14.04 -23.05 23.17
C THR A 42 14.01 -22.05 22.01
N GLN A 43 14.90 -21.06 22.06
CA GLN A 43 15.03 -20.02 21.04
C GLN A 43 15.21 -20.68 19.67
N GLN A 44 14.22 -20.52 18.80
CA GLN A 44 14.20 -21.22 17.52
C GLN A 44 15.39 -20.77 16.67
N ARG A 45 16.32 -21.69 16.39
CA ARG A 45 17.54 -21.43 15.61
C ARG A 45 17.19 -20.81 14.26
N ILE A 46 17.43 -19.51 14.11
CA ILE A 46 17.13 -18.75 12.89
C ILE A 46 17.96 -19.33 11.74
N LYS A 47 17.29 -20.01 10.81
CA LYS A 47 17.91 -20.55 9.59
C LYS A 47 18.11 -19.41 8.60
N PHE A 48 19.30 -18.80 8.61
CA PHE A 48 19.67 -17.79 7.62
C PHE A 48 19.51 -18.32 6.18
N LYS A 49 18.59 -17.71 5.44
CA LYS A 49 18.43 -17.94 4.00
C LYS A 49 19.52 -17.17 3.25
N ARG A 50 19.89 -17.64 2.05
CA ARG A 50 20.76 -16.87 1.12
C ARG A 50 20.17 -15.47 0.89
N LEU A 51 21.03 -14.46 0.78
CA LEU A 51 20.64 -13.05 0.64
C LEU A 51 19.59 -12.83 -0.46
N ASP A 52 19.73 -13.45 -1.63
CA ASP A 52 18.76 -13.33 -2.74
C ASP A 52 17.34 -13.78 -2.38
N LYS A 53 17.24 -14.84 -1.55
CA LYS A 53 15.95 -15.37 -1.08
C LYS A 53 15.34 -14.43 -0.05
N THR A 54 16.15 -13.86 0.83
CA THR A 54 15.73 -12.87 1.82
C THR A 54 15.29 -11.56 1.15
N ALA A 55 16.08 -11.03 0.23
CA ALA A 55 15.76 -9.83 -0.55
C ALA A 55 14.47 -10.01 -1.37
N ARG A 56 14.30 -11.14 -2.07
CA ARG A 56 13.05 -11.46 -2.78
C ARG A 56 11.85 -11.52 -1.82
N HIS A 57 12.04 -12.07 -0.62
CA HIS A 57 10.97 -12.18 0.37
C HIS A 57 10.59 -10.80 0.93
N ILE A 58 11.56 -9.94 1.23
CA ILE A 58 11.34 -8.54 1.65
C ILE A 58 10.55 -7.78 0.58
N MET A 59 10.95 -7.86 -0.69
CA MET A 59 10.21 -7.21 -1.78
C MET A 59 8.77 -7.71 -1.91
N GLN A 60 8.53 -9.01 -1.69
CA GLN A 60 7.18 -9.59 -1.66
C GLN A 60 6.34 -9.17 -0.44
N ILE A 61 6.97 -8.73 0.64
CA ILE A 61 6.29 -8.19 1.83
C ILE A 61 5.87 -6.74 1.53
N ILE A 62 6.81 -5.90 1.08
CA ILE A 62 6.57 -4.51 0.69
C ILE A 62 5.46 -4.40 -0.39
N ASP A 63 5.51 -5.27 -1.43
CA ASP A 63 4.47 -5.32 -2.49
C ASP A 63 3.07 -5.68 -1.97
N LYS A 64 2.96 -6.38 -0.83
CA LYS A 64 1.67 -6.75 -0.21
C LYS A 64 1.15 -5.66 0.69
N GLU A 65 2.00 -5.14 1.58
CA GLU A 65 1.70 -4.05 2.49
C GLU A 65 1.13 -2.85 1.71
N ALA A 66 1.84 -2.41 0.67
CA ALA A 66 1.38 -1.30 -0.19
C ALA A 66 0.05 -1.60 -0.94
N VAL A 67 -0.28 -2.86 -1.21
CA VAL A 67 -1.58 -3.24 -1.81
C VAL A 67 -2.70 -3.27 -0.78
N GLU A 68 -2.40 -3.66 0.46
CA GLU A 68 -3.35 -3.68 1.57
C GLU A 68 -3.70 -2.25 2.00
N ASP A 69 -2.70 -1.35 2.10
CA ASP A 69 -2.89 0.09 2.33
C ASP A 69 -3.85 0.72 1.31
N VAL A 70 -3.63 0.49 0.01
CA VAL A 70 -4.49 1.08 -1.03
C VAL A 70 -5.91 0.50 -1.00
N LYS A 71 -6.07 -0.78 -0.64
CA LYS A 71 -7.40 -1.41 -0.48
C LYS A 71 -8.14 -0.91 0.75
N ALA A 72 -7.45 -0.65 1.86
CA ALA A 72 -8.06 -0.07 3.06
C ALA A 72 -8.62 1.33 2.78
N ASN A 73 -7.90 2.12 1.98
CA ASN A 73 -8.33 3.45 1.55
C ASN A 73 -9.44 3.44 0.48
N ARG A 74 -9.66 2.31 -0.22
CA ARG A 74 -10.54 2.27 -1.40
C ARG A 74 -11.04 0.88 -1.78
N GLU A 75 -12.36 0.76 -1.92
CA GLU A 75 -12.99 -0.38 -2.57
C GLU A 75 -12.63 -0.50 -4.06
N ILE A 76 -12.06 -1.65 -4.42
CA ILE A 76 -11.69 -2.00 -5.81
C ILE A 76 -12.44 -3.29 -6.20
N PRO A 77 -13.31 -3.27 -7.21
CA PRO A 77 -14.08 -4.45 -7.62
C PRO A 77 -13.20 -5.50 -8.34
N ASP A 78 -13.63 -6.78 -8.36
CA ASP A 78 -12.98 -7.81 -9.19
C ASP A 78 -13.22 -7.51 -10.69
N ILE A 79 -12.14 -7.14 -11.38
CA ILE A 79 -12.13 -6.85 -12.81
C ILE A 79 -11.54 -8.06 -13.55
N ARG A 80 -12.25 -8.54 -14.58
CA ARG A 80 -11.77 -9.62 -15.45
C ARG A 80 -11.79 -9.23 -16.93
N PRO A 81 -10.92 -9.82 -17.77
CA PRO A 81 -11.01 -9.71 -19.21
C PRO A 81 -12.42 -10.05 -19.71
N GLY A 82 -12.96 -9.25 -20.62
CA GLY A 82 -14.33 -9.38 -21.14
C GLY A 82 -15.37 -8.55 -20.39
N TYR A 83 -15.05 -7.95 -19.24
CA TYR A 83 -15.95 -7.02 -18.56
C TYR A 83 -15.96 -5.65 -19.25
N ILE A 84 -17.13 -5.02 -19.32
CA ILE A 84 -17.27 -3.62 -19.71
C ILE A 84 -17.26 -2.78 -18.45
N VAL A 85 -16.29 -1.86 -18.38
CA VAL A 85 -16.05 -1.01 -17.23
C VAL A 85 -16.24 0.46 -17.59
N GLN A 86 -16.63 1.25 -16.60
CA GLN A 86 -16.64 2.71 -16.64
C GLN A 86 -15.77 3.24 -15.52
N LEU A 87 -14.81 4.09 -15.87
CA LEU A 87 -13.89 4.71 -14.94
C LEU A 87 -14.10 6.22 -14.90
N LYS A 88 -13.94 6.75 -13.70
CA LYS A 88 -13.77 8.18 -13.43
C LYS A 88 -12.29 8.42 -13.15
N VAL A 89 -11.61 9.13 -14.06
CA VAL A 89 -10.17 9.42 -13.96
C VAL A 89 -9.98 10.93 -13.82
N GLU A 90 -9.22 11.34 -12.82
CA GLU A 90 -8.71 12.70 -12.68
C GLU A 90 -7.47 12.87 -13.55
N VAL A 91 -7.47 13.89 -14.40
CA VAL A 91 -6.36 14.20 -15.29
C VAL A 91 -5.59 15.38 -14.68
N PRO A 92 -4.28 15.24 -14.36
CA PRO A 92 -3.55 16.25 -13.58
C PRO A 92 -3.44 17.62 -14.27
N GLU A 93 -3.46 17.63 -15.61
CA GLU A 93 -3.53 18.83 -16.45
C GLU A 93 -4.87 19.56 -16.31
N ASN A 94 -5.97 18.81 -16.20
CA ASN A 94 -7.34 19.31 -16.19
C ASN A 94 -7.98 19.14 -14.80
N LYS A 95 -7.33 19.68 -13.75
CA LYS A 95 -7.67 19.51 -12.32
C LYS A 95 -9.14 19.75 -11.93
N ARG A 96 -9.93 20.45 -12.76
CA ARG A 96 -11.35 20.74 -12.51
C ARG A 96 -12.30 19.67 -13.06
N ARG A 97 -11.85 18.75 -13.94
CA ARG A 97 -12.74 17.83 -14.66
C ARG A 97 -12.32 16.36 -14.54
N VAL A 98 -13.20 15.58 -13.92
CA VAL A 98 -13.12 14.12 -13.95
C VAL A 98 -13.53 13.61 -15.33
N SER A 99 -12.62 12.91 -16.01
CA SER A 99 -12.85 12.30 -17.31
C SER A 99 -13.48 10.92 -17.16
N ILE A 100 -14.53 10.66 -17.96
CA ILE A 100 -15.24 9.37 -17.94
C ILE A 100 -14.79 8.51 -19.12
N ILE A 101 -14.30 7.30 -18.82
CA ILE A 101 -13.80 6.34 -19.80
C ILE A 101 -14.58 5.04 -19.67
N LYS A 102 -15.35 4.70 -20.71
CA LYS A 102 -16.09 3.43 -20.82
C LYS A 102 -15.50 2.57 -21.93
N GLY A 103 -15.33 1.27 -21.68
CA GLY A 103 -14.84 0.31 -22.68
C GLY A 103 -14.73 -1.11 -22.14
N VAL A 104 -14.29 -2.04 -22.98
CA VAL A 104 -14.04 -3.44 -22.60
C VAL A 104 -12.63 -3.62 -22.05
N VAL A 105 -12.48 -4.36 -20.96
CA VAL A 105 -11.19 -4.86 -20.49
C VAL A 105 -10.70 -5.99 -21.39
N ILE A 106 -9.65 -5.74 -22.17
CA ILE A 106 -9.09 -6.70 -23.12
C ILE A 106 -8.04 -7.62 -22.49
N ALA A 107 -7.32 -7.15 -21.48
CA ALA A 107 -6.25 -7.88 -20.81
C ALA A 107 -6.00 -7.31 -19.42
N MET A 108 -5.54 -8.15 -18.51
CA MET A 108 -5.07 -7.77 -17.18
C MET A 108 -3.70 -8.39 -16.90
N ARG A 109 -2.86 -7.68 -16.15
CA ARG A 109 -1.57 -8.13 -15.65
C ARG A 109 -1.56 -7.94 -14.14
N ASN A 110 -1.37 -9.02 -13.41
CA ASN A 110 -1.28 -9.01 -11.96
C ASN A 110 0.21 -8.93 -11.59
N ALA A 111 0.61 -7.90 -10.84
CA ALA A 111 2.00 -7.62 -10.48
C ALA A 111 2.07 -6.76 -9.21
N GLY A 112 1.48 -7.25 -8.12
CA GLY A 112 1.39 -6.52 -6.84
C GLY A 112 0.73 -5.14 -7.03
N LEU A 113 1.36 -4.11 -6.47
CA LEU A 113 0.96 -2.71 -6.62
C LEU A 113 0.91 -2.25 -8.08
N ASN A 114 1.78 -2.81 -8.94
CA ASN A 114 1.88 -2.47 -10.37
C ASN A 114 0.95 -3.32 -11.26
N SER A 115 -0.15 -3.83 -10.68
CA SER A 115 -1.19 -4.53 -11.45
C SER A 115 -1.91 -3.56 -12.39
N THR A 116 -2.08 -3.94 -13.65
CA THR A 116 -2.60 -3.08 -14.72
C THR A 116 -3.64 -3.80 -15.56
N PHE A 117 -4.59 -3.05 -16.10
CA PHE A 117 -5.60 -3.56 -17.03
C PHE A 117 -5.68 -2.66 -18.27
N ARG A 118 -5.97 -3.27 -19.42
CA ARG A 118 -6.09 -2.60 -20.71
C ARG A 118 -7.54 -2.51 -21.11
N ILE A 119 -7.98 -1.30 -21.44
CA ILE A 119 -9.33 -1.02 -21.95
C ILE A 119 -9.25 -0.76 -23.45
N ARG A 120 -10.19 -1.29 -24.22
CA ARG A 120 -10.43 -0.92 -25.61
C ARG A 120 -11.80 -0.24 -25.74
N ARG A 121 -11.85 0.89 -26.44
CA ARG A 121 -13.08 1.60 -26.81
C ARG A 121 -12.95 2.19 -28.21
N LEU A 122 -14.07 2.41 -28.87
CA LEU A 122 -14.11 3.16 -30.12
C LEU A 122 -14.55 4.60 -29.81
N VAL A 123 -13.82 5.59 -30.28
CA VAL A 123 -14.11 7.03 -30.10
C VAL A 123 -13.96 7.71 -31.45
N ALA A 124 -15.00 8.39 -31.92
CA ALA A 124 -15.00 9.08 -33.22
C ALA A 124 -14.49 8.21 -34.39
N GLY A 125 -14.94 6.95 -34.46
CA GLY A 125 -14.50 5.98 -35.48
C GLY A 125 -13.17 5.27 -35.18
N VAL A 126 -12.32 5.82 -34.31
CA VAL A 126 -10.97 5.29 -34.03
C VAL A 126 -10.97 4.34 -32.84
N GLY A 127 -10.33 3.18 -32.99
CA GLY A 127 -10.19 2.17 -31.93
C GLY A 127 -9.04 2.49 -30.97
N ILE A 128 -9.35 3.12 -29.83
CA ILE A 128 -8.38 3.50 -28.80
C ILE A 128 -8.19 2.36 -27.79
N GLU A 129 -6.93 2.02 -27.51
CA GLU A 129 -6.54 1.23 -26.33
C GLU A 129 -5.90 2.13 -25.28
N SER A 130 -6.21 1.89 -24.00
CA SER A 130 -5.64 2.62 -22.86
C SER A 130 -5.29 1.66 -21.74
N LEU A 131 -4.14 1.87 -21.09
CA LEU A 131 -3.65 1.05 -19.99
C LEU A 131 -3.76 1.84 -18.69
N PHE A 132 -4.31 1.22 -17.65
CA PHE A 132 -4.51 1.83 -16.34
C PHE A 132 -3.92 0.95 -15.23
N PRO A 133 -3.18 1.50 -14.25
CA PRO A 133 -2.84 0.80 -13.02
C PRO A 133 -4.09 0.68 -12.12
N LEU A 134 -4.30 -0.50 -11.56
CA LEU A 134 -5.47 -0.81 -10.72
C LEU A 134 -5.49 0.02 -9.43
N TYR A 135 -4.32 0.23 -8.83
CA TYR A 135 -4.12 0.90 -7.55
C TYR A 135 -3.73 2.38 -7.70
N SER A 136 -3.98 3.00 -8.86
CA SER A 136 -3.62 4.41 -9.09
C SER A 136 -4.56 5.38 -8.37
N PRO A 137 -4.03 6.38 -7.63
CA PRO A 137 -4.86 7.40 -6.95
C PRO A 137 -5.61 8.30 -7.94
N ASN A 138 -5.13 8.42 -9.19
CA ASN A 138 -5.76 9.25 -10.22
C ASN A 138 -7.12 8.69 -10.69
N ILE A 139 -7.42 7.42 -10.40
CA ILE A 139 -8.73 6.83 -10.69
C ILE A 139 -9.61 7.05 -9.45
N LYS A 140 -10.71 7.79 -9.55
CA LYS A 140 -11.63 8.01 -8.43
C LYS A 140 -12.59 6.83 -8.25
N GLU A 141 -13.20 6.35 -9.33
CA GLU A 141 -14.23 5.30 -9.28
C GLU A 141 -14.08 4.31 -10.44
N ILE A 142 -14.33 3.02 -10.19
CA ILE A 142 -14.38 1.95 -11.18
C ILE A 142 -15.74 1.25 -11.05
N LYS A 143 -16.60 1.34 -12.07
CA LYS A 143 -17.86 0.60 -12.14
C LYS A 143 -17.77 -0.51 -13.17
N VAL A 144 -18.15 -1.73 -12.80
CA VAL A 144 -18.41 -2.82 -13.74
C VAL A 144 -19.84 -2.66 -14.24
N LEU A 145 -20.03 -2.43 -15.53
CA LEU A 145 -21.34 -2.22 -16.14
C LEU A 145 -21.94 -3.52 -16.69
N GLU A 146 -21.13 -4.35 -17.34
CA GLU A 146 -21.57 -5.61 -17.95
C GLU A 146 -20.46 -6.65 -17.86
N LYS A 147 -20.82 -7.91 -17.57
CA LYS A 147 -19.88 -9.04 -17.49
C LYS A 147 -20.10 -9.95 -18.70
N LYS A 148 -19.20 -9.97 -19.68
CA LYS A 148 -19.31 -10.88 -20.84
C LYS A 148 -18.47 -12.13 -20.66
N LYS A 149 -19.06 -13.28 -21.02
CA LYS A 149 -18.38 -14.59 -20.99
C LYS A 149 -17.39 -14.66 -22.16
N VAL A 150 -16.10 -14.79 -21.84
CA VAL A 150 -15.01 -14.91 -22.83
C VAL A 150 -14.19 -16.17 -22.56
N ARG A 151 -13.64 -16.77 -23.63
CA ARG A 151 -12.83 -18.00 -23.54
C ARG A 151 -11.33 -17.76 -23.43
N ARG A 152 -10.83 -16.57 -23.77
CA ARG A 152 -9.40 -16.22 -23.76
C ARG A 152 -9.10 -15.22 -22.63
N ALA A 153 -7.98 -15.41 -21.93
CA ALA A 153 -7.52 -14.48 -20.89
C ALA A 153 -7.03 -13.13 -21.42
N LYS A 154 -6.68 -13.05 -22.73
CA LYS A 154 -6.34 -11.80 -23.42
C LYS A 154 -7.09 -11.73 -24.75
N LEU A 155 -7.82 -10.64 -24.94
CA LEU A 155 -8.77 -10.43 -26.04
C LEU A 155 -8.14 -9.55 -27.13
N TYR A 156 -6.89 -9.82 -27.52
CA TYR A 156 -6.21 -9.03 -28.55
C TYR A 156 -6.86 -9.18 -29.94
N TYR A 157 -7.60 -10.27 -30.18
CA TYR A 157 -8.42 -10.47 -31.38
C TYR A 157 -9.57 -9.45 -31.53
N LEU A 158 -9.85 -8.62 -30.52
CA LEU A 158 -10.80 -7.50 -30.65
C LEU A 158 -10.21 -6.31 -31.43
N ARG A 159 -8.93 -6.37 -31.83
CA ARG A 159 -8.29 -5.41 -32.73
C ARG A 159 -8.79 -5.56 -34.16
N ASP A 160 -8.73 -6.79 -34.64
CA ASP A 160 -9.05 -7.18 -36.03
C ASP A 160 -10.56 -7.30 -36.25
N LYS A 161 -11.34 -7.36 -35.16
CA LYS A 161 -12.81 -7.39 -35.20
C LYS A 161 -13.40 -5.99 -35.07
N MET A 162 -14.02 -5.52 -36.16
CA MET A 162 -14.63 -4.20 -36.30
C MET A 162 -15.68 -3.87 -35.22
N ASN A 163 -16.51 -4.84 -34.81
CA ASN A 163 -17.51 -4.67 -33.76
C ASN A 163 -17.60 -5.94 -32.90
N ALA A 164 -16.79 -6.00 -31.84
CA ALA A 164 -16.45 -7.29 -31.26
C ALA A 164 -17.26 -7.72 -30.02
N LEU A 165 -18.13 -6.84 -29.47
CA LEU A 165 -18.95 -7.10 -28.28
C LEU A 165 -20.31 -6.35 -28.28
N LYS A 166 -21.04 -6.32 -29.40
CA LYS A 166 -22.50 -6.20 -29.29
C LYS A 166 -23.07 -7.50 -28.70
N LYS A 167 -24.26 -7.43 -28.11
CA LYS A 167 -24.96 -8.56 -27.50
C LYS A 167 -25.39 -9.53 -28.61
#